data_AF-A0A2N2ZQS9-F1
#
_entry.id   AF-A0A2N2ZQS9-F1
#
_cell.length_a   1.000
_cell.length_b   1.000
_cell.length_c   1.000
_cell.angle_alpha   90.00
_cell.angle_beta   90.00
_cell.angle_gamma   90.00
#
_symmetry.space_group_name_H-M   'P 1'
#
loop_
_entity.id
_entity.type
_entity.pdbx_description
1 polymer ?
#
loop_
_entity_poly.entity_id
_entity_poly.type
_entity_poly.pdbx_seq_one_letter_code
_entity_poly.pdbx_strand_id
1 'polypeptide(L)'
;MLDLSNNKWTKYLFYSSLSGLSAICYYFFAYKVSRIDFFEIVVLYSVLFVLFFRIYSTQKNNFLVLASTALFFRAIFIVATPTLSQDFYR
;
A
#
# COMPACT_ATOMS: atom_id res chain seq x y z
N MET A 1 28.44 -1.66 20.17
CA MET A 1 27.27 -1.10 19.45
C MET A 1 26.79 -2.21 18.51
N LEU A 2 25.75 -2.95 18.90
CA LEU A 2 25.29 -4.13 18.14
C LEU A 2 24.59 -3.65 16.86
N ASP A 3 25.19 -3.95 15.72
CA ASP A 3 24.63 -3.62 14.41
C ASP A 3 23.43 -4.54 14.09
N LEU A 4 22.23 -4.07 14.47
CA LEU A 4 20.95 -4.75 14.21
C LEU A 4 20.58 -4.75 12.70
N SER A 5 21.39 -4.14 11.83
CA SER A 5 21.14 -3.93 10.40
C SER A 5 21.10 -5.22 9.59
N ASN A 6 21.82 -6.28 9.99
CA ASN A 6 22.00 -7.46 9.14
C ASN A 6 21.11 -8.66 9.49
N ASN A 7 20.08 -8.49 10.33
CA ASN A 7 19.15 -9.56 10.66
C ASN A 7 18.06 -9.71 9.58
N LYS A 8 17.85 -10.92 9.05
CA LYS A 8 16.75 -11.19 8.11
C LYS A 8 15.38 -10.84 8.72
N TRP A 9 15.21 -11.05 10.01
CA TRP A 9 13.96 -10.75 10.73
C TRP A 9 13.62 -9.26 10.74
N THR A 10 14.60 -8.37 10.90
CA THR A 10 14.35 -6.92 10.90
C THR A 10 13.87 -6.43 9.55
N LYS A 11 14.37 -7.01 8.44
CA LYS A 11 13.90 -6.73 7.08
C LYS A 11 12.45 -7.17 6.86
N TYR A 12 12.06 -8.34 7.37
CA TYR A 12 10.68 -8.82 7.28
C TYR A 12 9.72 -8.03 8.18
N LEU A 13 10.13 -7.67 9.40
CA LEU A 13 9.34 -6.82 10.30
C LEU A 13 9.12 -5.43 9.70
N PHE A 14 10.17 -4.83 9.12
CA PHE A 14 10.09 -3.55 8.43
C PHE A 14 9.13 -3.60 7.23
N TYR A 15 9.23 -4.67 6.42
CA TYR A 15 8.31 -4.91 5.31
C TYR A 15 6.85 -5.01 5.77
N SER A 16 6.59 -5.81 6.82
CA SER A 16 5.25 -6.01 7.37
C SER A 16 4.64 -4.68 7.85
N SER A 17 5.42 -3.86 8.55
CA SER A 17 4.98 -2.53 9.01
C SER A 17 4.61 -1.60 7.85
N LEU A 18 5.46 -1.51 6.81
CA LEU A 18 5.18 -0.73 5.60
C LEU A 18 3.90 -1.20 4.89
N SER A 19 3.71 -2.52 4.78
CA SER A 19 2.52 -3.10 4.16
C SER A 19 1.25 -2.77 4.94
N GLY A 20 1.29 -2.84 6.27
CA GLY A 20 0.17 -2.46 7.14
C GLY A 20 -0.18 -0.98 7.01
N LEU A 21 0.83 -0.11 6.97
CA LEU A 21 0.61 1.33 6.80
C LEU A 21 0.01 1.65 5.42
N SER A 22 0.48 0.99 4.36
CA SER A 22 -0.12 1.13 3.03
C SER A 22 -1.58 0.64 3.01
N ALA A 23 -1.92 -0.43 3.72
CA ALA A 23 -3.30 -0.93 3.81
C ALA A 23 -4.23 0.08 4.49
N ILE A 24 -3.76 0.76 5.54
CA ILE A 24 -4.51 1.84 6.20
C ILE A 24 -4.73 2.99 5.22
N CYS A 25 -3.69 3.44 4.51
CA CYS A 25 -3.85 4.51 3.52
C CYS A 25 -4.81 4.09 2.39
N TYR A 26 -4.78 2.85 1.93
CA TYR A 26 -5.76 2.32 0.96
C TYR A 26 -7.19 2.31 1.50
N TYR A 27 -7.37 1.98 2.79
CA TYR A 27 -8.68 2.10 3.44
C TYR A 27 -9.18 3.55 3.47
N PHE A 28 -8.32 4.51 3.86
CA PHE A 28 -8.67 5.92 3.83
C PHE A 28 -9.03 6.40 2.42
N PHE A 29 -8.26 5.97 1.41
CA PHE A 29 -8.55 6.26 0.01
C PHE A 29 -9.95 5.79 -0.41
N ALA A 30 -10.29 4.55 -0.04
CA ALA A 30 -11.52 3.90 -0.47
C ALA A 30 -12.79 4.45 0.23
N TYR A 31 -12.69 4.80 1.51
CA TYR A 31 -13.88 5.04 2.35
C TYR A 31 -13.99 6.46 2.92
N LYS A 32 -12.91 7.24 2.97
CA LYS A 32 -12.89 8.53 3.67
C LYS A 32 -12.60 9.72 2.76
N VAL A 33 -11.73 9.57 1.77
CA VAL A 33 -11.34 10.67 0.89
C VAL A 33 -12.51 11.08 -0.01
N SER A 34 -12.86 12.36 0.04
CA SER A 34 -13.83 12.95 -0.88
C SER A 34 -13.22 13.05 -2.27
N ARG A 35 -13.92 12.53 -3.28
CA ARG A 35 -13.46 12.51 -4.68
C ARG A 35 -13.36 13.89 -5.33
N ILE A 36 -13.96 14.89 -4.70
CA ILE A 36 -14.03 16.26 -5.17
C ILE A 36 -12.75 17.01 -4.77
N ASP A 37 -12.10 16.59 -3.69
CA ASP A 37 -10.92 17.26 -3.17
C ASP A 37 -9.63 16.71 -3.80
N PHE A 38 -9.24 17.32 -4.92
CA PHE A 38 -8.09 16.89 -5.72
C PHE A 38 -6.79 16.86 -4.90
N PHE A 39 -6.64 17.78 -3.94
CA PHE A 39 -5.44 17.87 -3.12
C PHE A 39 -5.27 16.64 -2.22
N GLU A 40 -6.34 16.19 -1.57
CA GLU A 40 -6.31 14.99 -0.71
C GLU A 40 -5.90 13.75 -1.50
N ILE A 41 -6.45 13.60 -2.71
CA ILE A 41 -6.14 12.48 -3.60
C ILE A 41 -4.66 12.49 -3.99
N VAL A 42 -4.13 13.62 -4.43
CA VAL A 42 -2.71 13.74 -4.85
C VAL A 42 -1.76 13.45 -3.70
N VAL A 43 -2.03 13.98 -2.51
CA VAL A 43 -1.22 13.73 -1.32
C VAL A 43 -1.23 12.24 -0.98
N LEU A 44 -2.42 11.62 -0.96
CA LEU A 44 -2.55 10.21 -0.63
C LEU A 44 -1.83 9.32 -1.65
N TYR A 45 -1.97 9.60 -2.95
CA TYR A 45 -1.23 8.88 -4.01
C TYR A 45 0.28 9.04 -3.86
N SER A 46 0.76 10.22 -3.51
CA SER A 46 2.18 10.49 -3.31
C SER A 46 2.73 9.67 -2.13
N VAL A 47 1.98 9.61 -1.02
CA VAL A 47 2.35 8.79 0.16
C VAL A 47 2.38 7.30 -0.20
N LEU A 48 1.34 6.80 -0.88
CA LEU A 48 1.29 5.42 -1.35
C LEU A 48 2.47 5.07 -2.27
N PHE A 49 2.84 5.99 -3.16
CA PHE A 49 3.96 5.79 -4.08
C PHE A 49 5.29 5.63 -3.34
N VAL A 50 5.55 6.48 -2.33
CA VAL A 50 6.77 6.38 -1.50
C VAL A 50 6.78 5.06 -0.72
N LEU A 51 5.64 4.63 -0.17
CA LEU A 51 5.53 3.35 0.53
C LEU A 51 5.81 2.18 -0.41
N PHE A 52 5.20 2.18 -1.60
CA PHE A 52 5.46 1.18 -2.62
C PHE A 52 6.94 1.11 -2.99
N PHE A 53 7.59 2.26 -3.20
CA PHE A 53 9.01 2.30 -3.55
C PHE A 53 9.89 1.70 -2.44
N ARG A 54 9.58 1.97 -1.16
CA ARG A 54 10.29 1.36 -0.03
C ARG A 54 10.06 -0.14 0.10
N ILE A 55 8.83 -0.61 -0.10
CA ILE A 55 8.47 -2.04 -0.12
C ILE A 55 9.25 -2.75 -1.23
N TYR A 56 9.23 -2.19 -2.44
CA TYR A 56 9.95 -2.70 -3.60
C TYR A 56 11.47 -2.79 -3.35
N SER A 57 12.08 -1.72 -2.82
CA SER A 57 13.51 -1.68 -2.51
C SER A 57 13.93 -2.74 -1.48
N THR A 58 13.06 -3.05 -0.51
CA THR A 58 13.33 -4.01 0.57
C THR A 58 13.29 -5.47 0.10
N GLN A 59 12.37 -5.81 -0.81
CA GLN A 59 12.11 -7.20 -1.24
C GLN A 59 12.37 -7.43 -2.74
N LYS A 60 13.17 -6.59 -3.39
CA LYS A 60 13.45 -6.65 -4.85
C LYS A 60 13.90 -8.04 -5.35
N ASN A 61 14.52 -8.84 -4.49
CA ASN A 61 15.03 -10.17 -4.84
C ASN A 61 13.97 -11.28 -4.77
N ASN A 62 12.81 -11.01 -4.16
CA ASN A 62 11.77 -11.99 -3.86
C ASN A 62 10.49 -11.64 -4.61
N PHE A 63 10.42 -11.98 -5.90
CA PHE A 63 9.27 -11.69 -6.75
C PHE A 63 7.94 -12.24 -6.19
N LEU A 64 7.95 -13.47 -5.64
CA LEU A 64 6.75 -14.10 -5.06
C LEU A 64 6.16 -13.30 -3.90
N VAL A 65 7.01 -12.64 -3.10
CA VAL A 65 6.57 -11.80 -1.97
C VAL A 65 5.92 -10.52 -2.48
N LEU A 66 6.50 -9.88 -3.50
CA LEU A 66 5.90 -8.71 -4.13
C LEU A 66 4.58 -9.05 -4.81
N ALA A 67 4.51 -10.19 -5.51
CA ALA A 67 3.32 -10.63 -6.22
C ALA A 67 2.16 -10.94 -5.27
N SER A 68 2.43 -11.64 -4.16
CA SER A 68 1.41 -11.94 -3.15
C SER A 68 0.90 -10.67 -2.46
N THR A 69 1.78 -9.71 -2.17
CA THR A 69 1.38 -8.41 -1.62
C THR A 69 0.57 -7.57 -2.62
N ALA A 70 0.92 -7.59 -3.90
CA ALA A 70 0.11 -6.94 -4.93
C ALA A 70 -1.30 -7.56 -5.03
N LEU A 71 -1.40 -8.89 -4.97
CA LEU A 71 -2.67 -9.60 -4.95
C LEU A 71 -3.50 -9.23 -3.70
N PHE A 72 -2.86 -9.16 -2.54
CA PHE A 72 -3.49 -8.76 -1.28
C PHE A 72 -4.09 -7.36 -1.35
N PHE A 73 -3.33 -6.37 -1.82
CA PHE A 73 -3.87 -5.01 -1.99
C PHE A 73 -5.02 -4.98 -2.99
N ARG A 74 -4.96 -5.79 -4.05
CA ARG A 74 -6.06 -5.92 -5.01
C ARG A 74 -7.33 -6.48 -4.37
N ALA A 75 -7.20 -7.40 -3.42
CA ALA A 75 -8.34 -7.95 -2.68
C ALA A 75 -9.04 -6.90 -1.80
N ILE A 76 -8.28 -5.97 -1.20
CA ILE A 76 -8.84 -4.84 -0.43
C ILE A 76 -9.78 -3.99 -1.30
N PHE A 77 -9.45 -3.85 -2.59
CA PHE A 77 -10.24 -3.05 -3.51
C PHE A 77 -11.51 -3.71 -4.03
N ILE A 78 -11.70 -5.03 -3.90
CA ILE A 78 -12.87 -5.73 -4.45
C ILE A 78 -14.18 -5.18 -3.86
N VAL A 79 -14.18 -4.79 -2.59
CA VAL A 79 -15.37 -4.21 -1.94
C VAL A 79 -15.56 -2.74 -2.30
N ALA A 80 -14.46 -2.02 -2.55
CA ALA A 80 -14.49 -0.58 -2.83
C ALA A 80 -14.62 -0.26 -4.33
N THR A 81 -14.37 -1.20 -5.24
CA THR A 81 -14.49 -0.99 -6.70
C THR A 81 -15.83 -0.40 -7.16
N PRO A 82 -17.01 -0.84 -6.67
CA PRO A 82 -18.28 -0.23 -7.09
C PRO A 82 -18.39 1.23 -6.63
N THR A 83 -17.91 1.58 -5.44
CA THR A 83 -17.93 2.97 -4.94
C THR A 83 -16.83 3.82 -5.55
N LEU A 84 -15.81 3.22 -6.19
CA LEU A 84 -14.67 3.89 -6.84
C LEU A 84 -14.95 4.34 -8.28
N SER A 85 -15.91 3.72 -8.96
CA SER A 85 -16.27 4.05 -10.34
C SER A 85 -17.68 4.64 -10.37
N GLN A 86 -17.79 5.90 -10.79
CA GLN A 86 -19.09 6.55 -10.97
C GLN A 86 -19.88 5.93 -12.14
N ASP A 87 -19.19 5.23 -13.05
CA ASP A 87 -19.77 4.50 -14.18
C ASP A 87 -20.38 3.14 -13.81
N PHE A 88 -20.26 2.67 -12.56
CA PHE A 88 -20.88 1.39 -12.16
C PHE A 88 -22.38 1.51 -11.88
N TYR A 89 -22.84 2.72 -11.53
CA TYR A 89 -24.23 3.02 -11.17
C TYR A 89 -24.99 3.79 -12.26
N ARG A 90 -24.30 4.15 -13.34
CA ARG A 90 -24.87 4.79 -14.52
C ARG A 90 -25.30 3.75 -15.53
#